data_AF-A0A935KJG9-F1
#
_entry.id   AF-A0A935KJG9-F1
#
_cell.length_a   1.000
_cell.length_b   1.000
_cell.length_c   1.000
_cell.angle_alpha   90.00
_cell.angle_beta   90.00
_cell.angle_gamma   90.00
#
_symmetry.space_group_name_H-M   'P 1'
#
loop_
_entity.id
_entity.type
_entity.pdbx_description
1 polymer ?
#
loop_
_entity_poly.entity_id
_entity_poly.type
_entity_poly.pdbx_seq_one_letter_code
_entity_poly.pdbx_strand_id
1 'polypeptide(L)'
;MSEKSNNSKWVDWSCRVLIVLDMLVVLSGYFIWFSTKNQLVSPLIPKSTVSEIFLDIADIRFKYAMIAAVIFTAGLILYSFEKKRLAIWFFLAVILAFLVNKVMFRM
;
A
#
# COMPACT_ATOMS: atom_id res chain seq x y z
N MET A 1 23.58 18.05 26.03
CA MET A 1 22.60 18.28 24.95
C MET A 1 22.00 16.91 24.61
N SER A 2 20.73 16.71 24.97
CA SER A 2 20.15 15.44 25.42
C SER A 2 19.89 14.41 24.30
N GLU A 3 20.23 13.13 24.53
CA GLU A 3 19.86 11.96 23.69
C GLU A 3 18.38 11.94 23.28
N LYS A 4 17.50 12.53 24.10
CA LYS A 4 16.05 12.65 23.84
C LYS A 4 15.74 13.48 22.58
N SER A 5 16.60 14.45 22.25
CA SER A 5 16.49 15.28 21.04
C SER A 5 16.88 14.52 19.76
N ASN A 6 17.88 13.64 19.83
CA ASN A 6 18.28 12.85 18.66
C ASN A 6 17.26 11.76 18.35
N ASN A 7 16.69 11.12 19.37
CA ASN A 7 15.63 10.12 19.20
C ASN A 7 14.36 10.69 18.57
N SER A 8 13.95 11.91 18.93
CA SER A 8 12.74 12.53 18.34
C SER A 8 12.92 12.85 16.86
N LYS A 9 14.12 13.29 16.45
CA LYS A 9 14.47 13.53 15.04
C LYS A 9 14.49 12.25 14.22
N TRP A 10 15.07 11.17 14.77
CA TRP A 10 15.09 9.86 14.11
C TRP A 10 13.69 9.31 13.89
N VAL A 11 12.82 9.37 14.90
CA VAL A 11 11.42 8.92 14.79
C VAL A 11 10.66 9.71 13.71
N ASP A 12 10.90 11.02 13.61
CA ASP A 12 10.25 11.84 12.57
C ASP A 12 10.74 11.46 11.16
N TRP A 13 12.04 11.25 10.99
CA TRP A 13 12.62 10.80 9.73
C TRP A 13 12.10 9.43 9.31
N SER A 14 12.04 8.48 10.23
CA SER A 14 11.50 7.14 9.97
C SER A 14 10.04 7.21 9.52
N CYS A 15 9.20 8.03 10.17
CA CYS A 15 7.82 8.25 9.72
C CYS A 15 7.76 8.78 8.29
N ARG A 16 8.61 9.75 7.92
CA ARG A 16 8.61 10.32 6.55
C ARG A 16 8.97 9.29 5.50
N VAL A 17 10.00 8.47 5.76
CA VAL A 17 10.41 7.40 4.84
C VAL A 17 9.30 6.36 4.71
N LEU A 18 8.70 5.94 5.82
CA LEU A 18 7.60 4.98 5.83
C LEU A 18 6.37 5.50 5.07
N ILE A 19 6.02 6.78 5.24
CA ILE A 19 4.90 7.40 4.51
C ILE A 19 5.12 7.35 2.99
N VAL A 20 6.33 7.67 2.53
CA VAL A 20 6.66 7.63 1.10
C VAL A 20 6.57 6.20 0.56
N LEU A 21 7.09 5.22 1.31
CA LEU A 21 7.02 3.81 0.93
C LEU A 21 5.57 3.31 0.84
N ASP A 22 4.75 3.61 1.84
CA ASP A 22 3.32 3.22 1.83
C ASP A 22 2.56 3.87 0.68
N MET A 23 2.87 5.13 0.37
CA MET A 23 2.26 5.82 -0.76
C MET A 23 2.61 5.13 -2.09
N LEU A 24 3.85 4.69 -2.29
CA LEU A 24 4.26 3.92 -3.46
C LEU A 24 3.53 2.57 -3.53
N VAL A 25 3.35 1.90 -2.39
CA VAL A 25 2.59 0.64 -2.31
C VAL A 25 1.14 0.84 -2.75
N VAL A 26 0.44 1.82 -2.19
CA VAL A 26 -0.97 2.10 -2.51
C VAL A 26 -1.12 2.48 -3.99
N LEU A 27 -0.24 3.35 -4.50
CA LEU A 27 -0.23 3.74 -5.91
C LEU A 27 0.01 2.56 -6.84
N SER A 28 0.93 1.65 -6.50
CA SER A 28 1.22 0.48 -7.34
C SER A 28 -0.01 -0.42 -7.52
N GLY A 29 -0.80 -0.62 -6.45
CA GLY A 29 -2.04 -1.39 -6.51
C GLY A 29 -3.11 -0.75 -7.41
N TYR A 30 -3.24 0.58 -7.34
CA TYR A 30 -4.15 1.34 -8.20
C TYR A 30 -3.72 1.26 -9.68
N PHE A 31 -2.44 1.47 -9.99
CA PHE A 31 -1.94 1.41 -11.36
C PHE A 31 -2.12 0.04 -12.00
N ILE A 32 -1.90 -1.05 -11.24
CA ILE A 32 -2.13 -2.42 -11.73
C ILE A 32 -3.59 -2.60 -12.11
N TRP A 33 -4.51 -2.24 -11.22
CA TRP A 33 -5.94 -2.36 -11.47
C TRP A 33 -6.38 -1.52 -12.69
N PHE A 34 -5.96 -0.26 -12.75
CA PHE A 34 -6.31 0.66 -13.84
C PHE A 34 -5.77 0.17 -15.19
N SER A 35 -4.51 -0.29 -15.22
CA SER A 35 -3.90 -0.86 -16.43
C SER A 35 -4.64 -2.12 -16.89
N THR A 36 -4.96 -3.04 -15.97
CA THR A 36 -5.68 -4.26 -16.31
C THR A 36 -7.08 -3.96 -16.85
N LYS A 37 -7.84 -3.07 -16.20
CA LYS A 37 -9.17 -2.67 -16.68
C LYS A 37 -9.09 -2.03 -18.07
N ASN A 38 -8.13 -1.12 -18.32
CA ASN A 38 -7.98 -0.48 -19.63
C ASN A 38 -7.54 -1.45 -20.74
N GLN A 39 -6.67 -2.41 -20.43
CA GLN A 39 -6.23 -3.43 -21.39
C GLN A 39 -7.40 -4.34 -21.81
N LEU A 40 -8.33 -4.62 -20.91
CA LEU A 40 -9.52 -5.46 -21.17
C LEU A 40 -10.64 -4.76 -21.94
N VAL A 41 -10.57 -3.43 -22.09
CA VAL A 41 -11.45 -2.67 -22.99
C VAL A 41 -10.95 -2.72 -24.43
N SER A 42 -9.72 -3.21 -24.67
CA SER A 42 -9.18 -3.37 -26.02
C SER A 42 -9.97 -4.43 -26.80
N PRO A 43 -10.48 -4.11 -28.00
CA PRO A 43 -11.27 -5.04 -28.81
C PRO A 43 -10.49 -6.27 -29.31
N LEU A 44 -9.18 -6.31 -29.09
CA LEU A 44 -8.29 -7.39 -29.50
C LEU A 44 -8.21 -8.56 -28.52
N ILE A 45 -8.71 -8.42 -27.28
CA ILE A 45 -8.66 -9.50 -26.28
C ILE A 45 -10.04 -10.16 -26.20
N PRO A 46 -10.19 -11.44 -26.64
CA PRO A 46 -11.46 -12.13 -26.51
C PRO A 46 -11.87 -12.21 -25.03
N LYS A 47 -13.15 -11.93 -24.74
CA LYS A 47 -13.77 -12.02 -23.41
C LYS A 47 -13.89 -13.48 -22.89
N SER A 48 -12.93 -14.33 -23.23
CA SER A 48 -12.83 -15.69 -22.72
C SER A 48 -12.34 -15.70 -21.26
N THR A 49 -12.36 -16.87 -20.63
CA THR A 49 -11.96 -17.16 -19.24
C THR A 49 -10.68 -16.47 -18.76
N VAL A 50 -9.75 -16.18 -19.68
CA VAL A 50 -8.51 -15.43 -19.40
C VAL A 50 -8.81 -14.00 -18.92
N SER A 51 -9.77 -13.31 -19.53
CA SER A 51 -10.20 -11.97 -19.11
C SER A 51 -10.79 -11.96 -17.70
N GLU A 52 -11.60 -12.97 -17.35
CA GLU A 52 -12.19 -13.14 -16.01
C GLU A 52 -11.11 -13.41 -14.96
N ILE A 53 -10.14 -14.29 -15.24
CA ILE A 53 -9.03 -14.57 -14.31
C ILE A 53 -8.19 -13.31 -14.05
N PHE A 54 -7.87 -12.54 -15.10
CA PHE A 54 -7.12 -11.28 -14.93
C PHE A 54 -7.92 -10.20 -14.19
N LEU A 55 -9.23 -10.14 -14.39
CA LEU A 55 -10.14 -9.26 -13.65
C LEU A 55 -10.19 -9.62 -12.17
N ASP A 56 -10.36 -10.90 -11.84
CA ASP A 56 -10.42 -11.39 -10.47
C ASP A 56 -9.10 -11.11 -9.74
N ILE A 57 -7.95 -11.40 -10.36
CA ILE A 57 -6.64 -11.10 -9.76
C ILE A 57 -6.45 -9.60 -9.56
N ALA A 58 -6.87 -8.77 -10.53
CA ALA A 58 -6.78 -7.32 -10.42
C ALA A 58 -7.71 -6.75 -9.34
N ASP A 59 -8.94 -7.25 -9.24
CA ASP A 59 -9.92 -6.81 -8.23
C ASP A 59 -9.51 -7.27 -6.82
N ILE A 60 -8.89 -8.45 -6.69
CA ILE A 60 -8.28 -8.89 -5.41
C ILE A 60 -7.14 -7.95 -5.03
N ARG A 61 -6.20 -7.67 -5.96
CA ARG A 61 -5.09 -6.73 -5.70
C ARG A 61 -5.58 -5.33 -5.35
N PHE A 62 -6.64 -4.87 -5.99
CA PHE A 62 -7.28 -3.60 -5.68
C PHE A 62 -7.91 -3.59 -4.28
N LYS A 63 -8.62 -4.66 -3.88
CA LYS A 63 -9.13 -4.79 -2.51
C LYS A 63 -8.03 -4.70 -1.46
N TYR A 64 -6.90 -5.37 -1.68
CA TYR A 64 -5.75 -5.27 -0.77
C TYR A 64 -5.15 -3.86 -0.75
N ALA A 65 -5.04 -3.21 -1.91
CA ALA A 65 -4.57 -1.82 -2.00
C ALA A 65 -5.51 -0.86 -1.25
N MET A 66 -6.83 -1.09 -1.31
CA MET A 66 -7.82 -0.32 -0.55
C MET A 66 -7.69 -0.54 0.96
N ILE A 67 -7.50 -1.77 1.43
CA ILE A 67 -7.26 -2.07 2.85
C ILE A 67 -5.97 -1.38 3.31
N ALA A 68 -4.89 -1.51 2.54
CA ALA A 68 -3.63 -0.81 2.81
C ALA A 68 -3.81 0.71 2.87
N ALA A 69 -4.59 1.30 1.95
CA ALA A 69 -4.89 2.73 1.97
C ALA A 69 -5.64 3.14 3.24
N VAL A 70 -6.61 2.34 3.71
CA VAL A 70 -7.34 2.63 4.97
C VAL A 70 -6.40 2.60 6.17
N ILE A 71 -5.53 1.59 6.27
CA ILE A 71 -4.55 1.47 7.36
C ILE A 71 -3.55 2.63 7.30
N PHE A 72 -3.06 2.97 6.10
CA PHE A 72 -2.18 4.12 5.87
C PHE A 72 -2.84 5.44 6.30
N THR A 73 -4.11 5.64 5.96
CA THR A 73 -4.87 6.85 6.34
C THR A 73 -5.05 6.92 7.86
N ALA A 74 -5.33 5.80 8.53
CA ALA A 74 -5.37 5.73 9.99
C ALA A 74 -4.01 6.07 10.62
N GLY A 75 -2.91 5.59 10.02
CA GLY A 75 -1.53 5.94 10.42
C GLY A 75 -1.23 7.43 10.27
N LEU A 76 -1.67 8.06 9.17
CA LEU A 76 -1.55 9.51 8.94
C LEU A 76 -2.33 10.32 9.97
N ILE A 77 -3.55 9.90 10.33
CA ILE A 77 -4.34 10.55 11.38
C ILE A 77 -3.59 10.50 12.71
N LEU A 78 -3.09 9.31 13.10
CA LEU A 78 -2.31 9.17 14.33
C LEU A 78 -1.01 9.98 14.32
N TYR A 79 -0.36 10.10 13.17
CA TYR A 79 0.81 10.96 12.99
C TYR A 79 0.45 12.44 13.21
N SER A 80 -0.70 12.90 12.71
CA SER A 80 -1.21 14.27 12.89
C SER A 80 -1.51 14.61 14.36
N PHE A 81 -1.88 13.63 15.19
CA PHE A 81 -2.07 13.80 16.63
C PHE A 81 -0.77 13.63 17.45
N GLU A 82 0.39 13.78 16.80
CA GLU A 82 1.73 13.61 17.36
C GLU A 82 2.01 12.22 17.97
N LYS A 83 1.14 11.23 17.74
CA LYS A 83 1.34 9.84 18.22
C LYS A 83 2.25 9.05 17.27
N LYS A 84 3.46 9.58 17.04
CA LYS A 84 4.42 9.08 16.04
C LYS A 84 4.80 7.61 16.23
N ARG A 85 4.96 7.13 17.46
CA ARG A 85 5.25 5.71 17.73
C ARG A 85 4.13 4.78 17.27
N LEU A 86 2.86 5.16 17.47
CA LEU A 86 1.72 4.38 17.00
C LEU A 86 1.60 4.47 15.49
N ALA A 87 1.82 5.64 14.89
CA ALA A 87 1.82 5.79 13.44
C ALA A 87 2.85 4.86 12.75
N ILE A 88 4.04 4.69 13.33
CA ILE A 88 5.06 3.74 12.82
C ILE A 88 4.52 2.31 12.75
N TRP A 89 3.79 1.85 13.78
CA TRP A 89 3.19 0.51 13.77
C TRP A 89 2.16 0.35 12.65
N PHE A 90 1.36 1.38 12.39
CA PHE A 90 0.40 1.37 11.28
C PHE A 90 1.10 1.34 9.93
N PHE A 91 2.13 2.15 9.72
CA PHE A 91 2.88 2.13 8.46
C PHE A 91 3.62 0.80 8.26
N LEU A 92 4.23 0.25 9.31
CA LEU A 92 4.83 -1.09 9.25
C LEU A 92 3.80 -2.17 8.90
N ALA A 93 2.58 -2.06 9.42
CA ALA A 93 1.51 -3.01 9.09
C ALA A 93 1.13 -2.96 7.59
N VAL A 94 1.14 -1.78 6.97
CA VAL A 94 0.92 -1.63 5.52
C VAL A 94 2.00 -2.34 4.72
N ILE A 95 3.28 -2.10 5.05
CA ILE A 95 4.42 -2.75 4.39
C ILE A 95 4.37 -4.26 4.57
N LEU A 96 4.03 -4.73 5.78
CA LEU A 96 3.97 -6.16 6.08
C LEU A 96 2.82 -6.84 5.32
N ALA A 97 1.64 -6.21 5.27
CA ALA A 97 0.52 -6.69 4.47
C ALA A 97 0.88 -6.76 2.97
N PHE A 98 1.62 -5.76 2.47
CA PHE A 98 2.11 -5.77 1.09
C PHE A 98 3.11 -6.90 0.83
N LEU A 99 4.08 -7.12 1.73
CA LEU A 99 5.05 -8.21 1.61
C LEU A 99 4.36 -9.58 1.59
N VAL A 100 3.42 -9.80 2.50
CA VAL A 100 2.65 -11.05 2.58
C VAL A 100 1.84 -11.28 1.30
N ASN A 101 1.17 -10.25 0.80
CA ASN A 101 0.46 -10.32 -0.48
C ASN A 101 1.42 -10.65 -1.63
N LYS A 102 2.57 -9.95 -1.70
CA LYS A 102 3.56 -10.17 -2.75
C LYS A 102 4.12 -11.59 -2.74
N VAL A 103 4.27 -12.23 -1.57
CA VAL A 103 4.69 -13.63 -1.44
C VAL A 103 3.58 -14.58 -1.91
N MET A 104 2.33 -14.36 -1.51
CA MET A 104 1.21 -15.22 -1.93
C MET A 104 0.96 -15.20 -3.43
N PHE A 105 1.12 -14.06 -4.10
CA PHE A 105 0.88 -13.92 -5.54
C PHE A 105 2.10 -14.17 -6.43
N ARG A 106 3.23 -14.62 -5.84
CA ARG A 106 4.44 -15.01 -6.59
C ARG A 106 4.58 -16.53 -6.75
N MET A 107 3.69 -17.31 -6.12
CA MET A 107 3.42 -18.71 -6.44
C MET A 107 2.31 -18.79 -7.49
#